data_AF-A0AAU5PAP1-F1
#
_entry.id   AF-A0AAU5PAP1-F1
#
_cell.length_a   1.000
_cell.length_b   1.000
_cell.length_c   1.000
_cell.angle_alpha   90.00
_cell.angle_beta   90.00
_cell.angle_gamma   90.00
#
_symmetry.space_group_name_H-M   'P 1'
#
loop_
_entity.id
_entity.type
_entity.pdbx_description
1 polymer ?
#
loop_
_entity_poly.entity_id
_entity_poly.type
_entity_poly.pdbx_seq_one_letter_code
_entity_poly.pdbx_strand_id
1 'polypeptide(L)'
;MRRIAYVFGSLAAAGAGTYLVIYLYRWQWQRAILCGILLLVVEVMLLGIVLLARLTRIEERVKESDARQRELASRQDDVLARLRQTSGEQEGARFRWLEDTADRTYVFVPVLMVTGVLLSGLAWVVQRVAAATGRPAERRLAGRLAVLGAPEQGVVLGELEDRPALARRTKGRVARTAVVGVVGAALLAALVVGLADLTQTREQSASGSEATSVLVQVDVRGGDMTAERQALAAQQVWERCRDSTSVPLNHATLGSLGDGMFAGVVRPALAEHDRMRLRGCLEDAALDRAHLTVMGMGDTDADDD
;
A
#
# COMPACT_ATOMS: atom_id res chain seq x y z
N MET A 1 -17.32 -6.93 15.56
CA MET A 1 -16.39 -5.79 15.72
C MET A 1 -15.27 -5.74 14.67
N ARG A 2 -14.42 -6.76 14.49
CA ARG A 2 -13.31 -6.72 13.49
C ARG A 2 -13.70 -6.31 12.06
N ARG A 3 -14.83 -6.82 11.53
CA ARG A 3 -15.30 -6.43 10.17
C ARG A 3 -15.70 -4.96 10.07
N ILE A 4 -16.26 -4.39 11.14
CA ILE A 4 -16.67 -2.98 11.19
C ILE A 4 -15.42 -2.08 11.21
N ALA A 5 -14.39 -2.46 11.98
CA ALA A 5 -13.12 -1.74 12.00
C ALA A 5 -12.42 -1.74 10.63
N TYR A 6 -12.44 -2.86 9.90
CA TYR A 6 -11.91 -2.91 8.54
C TYR A 6 -12.72 -2.09 7.55
N VAL A 7 -14.05 -2.14 7.61
CA VAL A 7 -14.91 -1.33 6.75
C VAL A 7 -14.67 0.15 7.01
N PHE A 8 -14.67 0.56 8.28
CA PHE A 8 -14.41 1.94 8.68
C PHE A 8 -13.01 2.41 8.26
N GLY A 9 -11.97 1.61 8.51
CA GLY A 9 -10.61 1.92 8.07
C GLY A 9 -10.48 2.01 6.55
N SER A 10 -11.15 1.12 5.81
CA SER A 10 -11.15 1.18 4.34
C SER A 10 -11.90 2.39 3.80
N LEU A 11 -13.01 2.78 4.44
CA LEU A 11 -13.79 3.95 4.04
C LEU A 11 -13.05 5.25 4.34
N ALA A 12 -12.39 5.31 5.50
CA ALA A 12 -11.53 6.43 5.88
C ALA A 12 -10.31 6.54 4.95
N ALA A 13 -9.66 5.43 4.61
CA ALA A 13 -8.56 5.40 3.66
C ALA A 13 -9.01 5.83 2.25
N ALA A 14 -10.18 5.38 1.79
CA ALA A 14 -10.75 5.80 0.50
C ALA A 14 -11.07 7.30 0.48
N GLY A 15 -11.66 7.82 1.56
CA GLY A 15 -11.91 9.25 1.71
C GLY A 15 -10.62 10.07 1.72
N ALA A 16 -9.65 9.69 2.55
CA ALA A 16 -8.35 10.36 2.63
C ALA A 16 -7.59 10.32 1.30
N GLY A 17 -7.62 9.18 0.60
CA GLY A 17 -7.03 9.03 -0.73
C GLY A 17 -7.70 9.94 -1.75
N THR A 18 -9.03 9.99 -1.78
CA THR A 18 -9.78 10.88 -2.68
C THR A 18 -9.45 12.35 -2.44
N TYR A 19 -9.42 12.78 -1.18
CA TYR A 19 -9.04 14.15 -0.82
C TYR A 19 -7.58 14.46 -1.14
N LEU A 20 -6.66 13.51 -0.93
CA LEU A 20 -5.27 13.67 -1.34
C LEU A 20 -5.14 13.93 -2.84
N VAL A 21 -5.88 13.21 -3.69
CA VAL A 21 -5.88 13.46 -5.14
C VAL A 21 -6.43 14.85 -5.46
N ILE A 22 -7.55 15.24 -4.84
CA ILE A 22 -8.15 16.56 -5.06
C ILE A 22 -7.19 17.68 -4.65
N TYR A 23 -6.53 17.54 -3.50
CA TYR A 23 -5.59 18.56 -3.01
C TYR A 23 -4.31 18.63 -3.84
N LEU A 24 -3.82 17.50 -4.36
CA LEU A 24 -2.73 17.50 -5.34
C LEU A 24 -3.14 18.19 -6.63
N TYR A 25 -4.32 17.87 -7.17
CA TYR A 25 -4.83 18.50 -8.39
C TYR A 25 -5.03 20.02 -8.22
N ARG A 26 -5.55 20.45 -7.07
CA ARG A 26 -5.73 21.88 -6.75
C ARG A 26 -4.43 22.58 -6.32
N TRP A 27 -3.29 21.88 -6.34
CA TRP A 27 -1.99 22.42 -5.95
C TRP A 27 -1.93 22.97 -4.50
N GLN A 28 -2.64 22.33 -3.57
CA GLN A 28 -2.66 22.65 -2.14
C GLN A 28 -1.71 21.72 -1.37
N TRP A 29 -0.42 22.00 -1.42
CA TRP A 29 0.67 21.18 -0.89
C TRP A 29 0.51 20.83 0.60
N GLN A 30 0.18 21.79 1.45
CA GLN A 30 0.09 21.61 2.89
C GLN A 30 -1.08 20.69 3.27
N ARG A 31 -2.23 20.85 2.60
CA ARG A 31 -3.41 19.99 2.82
C ARG A 31 -3.20 18.58 2.25
N ALA A 32 -2.55 18.48 1.09
CA ALA A 32 -2.19 17.19 0.51
C ALA A 32 -1.26 16.38 1.42
N ILE A 33 -0.23 17.02 2.00
CA ILE A 33 0.69 16.37 2.95
C ILE A 33 -0.07 15.86 4.18
N LEU A 34 -0.96 16.66 4.77
CA LEU A 34 -1.77 16.24 5.93
C LEU A 34 -2.64 15.02 5.60
N CYS A 35 -3.30 15.01 4.44
CA CYS A 35 -4.07 13.84 3.99
C CYS A 35 -3.17 12.63 3.73
N GLY A 36 -1.97 12.83 3.20
CA GLY A 36 -0.99 11.76 2.95
C GLY A 36 -0.50 11.12 4.24
N ILE A 37 -0.19 11.93 5.26
CA ILE A 37 0.18 11.45 6.59
C ILE A 37 -0.97 10.67 7.22
N LEU A 38 -2.21 11.18 7.15
CA LEU A 38 -3.39 10.46 7.65
C LEU A 38 -3.57 9.10 6.97
N LEU A 39 -3.38 9.04 5.65
CA LEU A 39 -3.46 7.79 4.89
C LEU A 39 -2.39 6.79 5.35
N LEU A 40 -1.15 7.25 5.53
CA LEU A 40 -0.05 6.43 6.03
C LEU A 40 -0.35 5.86 7.42
N VAL A 41 -0.87 6.68 8.34
CA VAL A 41 -1.26 6.22 9.69
C VAL A 41 -2.33 5.14 9.62
N VAL A 42 -3.36 5.31 8.79
CA VAL A 42 -4.43 4.32 8.61
C VAL A 42 -3.88 3.02 8.01
N GLU A 43 -2.98 3.10 7.02
CA GLU A 43 -2.37 1.93 6.39
C GLU A 43 -1.52 1.13 7.38
N VAL A 44 -0.66 1.81 8.14
CA VAL A 44 0.17 1.18 9.19
C VAL A 44 -0.71 0.54 10.27
N MET A 45 -1.79 1.21 10.69
CA MET A 45 -2.73 0.65 11.66
C MET A 45 -3.41 -0.62 11.11
N LEU A 46 -3.90 -0.58 9.86
CA LEU A 46 -4.54 -1.74 9.22
C LEU A 46 -3.56 -2.91 9.07
N LEU A 47 -2.32 -2.64 8.66
CA LEU A 47 -1.26 -3.62 8.53
C LEU A 47 -0.93 -4.25 9.89
N GLY A 48 -0.82 -3.43 10.94
CA GLY A 48 -0.62 -3.88 12.32
C GLY A 48 -1.74 -4.81 12.80
N ILE A 49 -3.01 -4.46 12.56
CA ILE A 49 -4.15 -5.32 12.93
C ILE A 49 -4.10 -6.65 12.18
N VAL A 50 -3.75 -6.66 10.88
CA VAL A 50 -3.62 -7.88 10.09
C VAL A 50 -2.47 -8.77 10.58
N LEU A 51 -1.32 -8.18 10.90
CA LEU A 51 -0.18 -8.90 11.45
C LEU A 51 -0.51 -9.52 12.80
N LEU A 52 -1.10 -8.75 13.72
CA LEU A 52 -1.55 -9.26 15.02
C LEU A 52 -2.56 -10.41 14.85
N ALA A 53 -3.54 -10.27 13.96
CA ALA A 53 -4.50 -11.34 13.70
C ALA A 53 -3.87 -12.62 13.12
N ARG A 54 -2.77 -12.49 12.36
CA ARG A 54 -2.00 -13.65 11.90
C ARG A 54 -1.18 -14.27 13.01
N LEU A 55 -0.52 -13.46 13.83
CA LEU A 55 0.25 -13.93 14.97
C LEU A 55 -0.62 -14.71 15.95
N THR A 56 -1.81 -14.19 16.30
CA THR A 56 -2.74 -14.92 17.20
C THR A 56 -3.18 -16.26 16.59
N ARG A 57 -3.39 -16.32 15.27
CA ARG A 57 -3.77 -17.56 14.59
C ARG A 57 -2.60 -18.56 14.52
N ILE A 58 -1.37 -18.08 14.40
CA ILE A 58 -0.17 -18.93 14.43
C ILE A 58 0.02 -19.47 15.84
N GLU A 59 -0.13 -18.63 16.87
CA GLU A 59 -0.06 -19.03 18.27
C GLU A 59 -1.09 -20.12 18.62
N GLU A 60 -2.35 -19.97 18.16
CA GLU A 60 -3.39 -20.99 18.31
C GLU A 60 -2.98 -22.32 17.66
N ARG A 61 -2.43 -22.28 16.44
CA ARG A 61 -1.97 -23.49 15.75
C ARG A 61 -0.79 -24.15 16.45
N VAL A 62 0.14 -23.36 17.00
CA VAL A 62 1.29 -23.85 17.75
C VAL A 62 0.84 -24.51 19.04
N LYS A 63 -0.09 -23.90 19.78
CA LYS A 63 -0.70 -24.49 20.98
C LYS A 63 -1.41 -25.82 20.66
N GLU A 64 -2.13 -25.89 19.54
CA GLU A 64 -2.78 -27.13 19.11
C GLU A 64 -1.76 -28.21 18.73
N SER A 65 -0.69 -27.88 18.02
CA SER A 65 0.37 -28.84 17.71
C SER A 65 1.12 -29.33 18.96
N ASP A 66 1.38 -28.43 19.91
CA ASP A 66 2.06 -28.76 21.16
C ASP A 66 1.20 -29.71 22.03
N ALA A 67 -0.12 -29.48 22.08
CA ALA A 67 -1.05 -30.40 22.72
C ALA A 67 -1.04 -31.80 22.08
N ARG A 68 -1.06 -31.89 20.74
CA ARG A 68 -0.96 -33.17 20.02
C ARG A 68 0.38 -33.86 20.26
N GLN A 69 1.46 -33.09 20.33
CA GLN A 69 2.79 -33.62 20.55
C GLN A 69 2.95 -34.19 21.96
N ARG A 70 2.33 -33.57 22.98
CA ARG A 70 2.23 -34.14 24.33
C ARG A 70 1.43 -35.44 24.37
N GLU A 71 0.32 -35.52 23.63
CA GLU A 71 -0.47 -36.76 23.54
C GLU A 71 0.32 -37.89 22.85
N LEU A 72 1.09 -37.58 21.81
CA LEU A 72 1.97 -38.55 21.18
C LEU A 72 3.10 -38.99 22.12
N ALA A 73 3.70 -38.06 22.87
CA ALA A 73 4.73 -38.35 23.86
C ALA A 73 4.20 -39.29 24.95
N SER A 74 3.00 -39.05 25.49
CA SER A 74 2.41 -39.94 26.50
C SER A 74 2.11 -41.33 25.94
N ARG A 75 1.61 -41.43 24.71
CA ARG A 75 1.41 -42.73 24.03
C ARG A 75 2.74 -43.46 23.79
N GLN A 76 3.78 -42.72 23.43
CA GLN A 76 5.11 -43.27 23.24
C GLN A 76 5.70 -43.77 24.55
N ASP A 77 5.52 -43.03 25.65
CA ASP A 77 5.92 -43.46 26.99
C ASP A 77 5.18 -44.72 27.44
N ASP A 78 3.88 -44.84 27.16
CA ASP A 78 3.10 -46.05 27.43
C ASP A 78 3.62 -47.26 26.61
N VAL A 79 3.94 -47.03 25.33
CA VAL A 79 4.53 -48.07 24.48
C VAL A 79 5.91 -48.47 24.98
N LEU A 80 6.75 -47.50 25.36
CA LEU A 80 8.06 -47.77 25.94
C LEU A 80 7.97 -48.48 27.29
N ALA A 81 6.97 -48.17 28.12
CA ALA A 81 6.71 -48.87 29.37
C ALA A 81 6.33 -50.33 29.10
N ARG A 82 5.43 -50.60 28.15
CA ARG A 82 5.10 -51.96 27.71
C ARG A 82 6.31 -52.69 27.14
N LEU A 83 7.09 -52.03 26.29
CA LEU A 83 8.30 -52.61 25.72
C LEU A 83 9.33 -52.92 26.80
N ARG A 84 9.58 -52.02 27.77
CA ARG A 84 10.44 -52.28 28.94
C ARG A 84 9.94 -53.46 29.77
N GLN A 85 8.63 -53.58 29.97
CA GLN A 85 8.03 -54.68 30.70
C GLN A 85 8.24 -56.03 29.98
N THR A 86 8.18 -56.04 28.64
CA THR A 86 8.54 -57.22 27.82
C THR A 86 10.04 -57.42 27.65
N SER A 87 10.84 -56.36 27.78
CA SER A 87 12.30 -56.37 27.62
C SER A 87 13.04 -56.71 28.91
N GLY A 88 12.36 -56.77 30.06
CA GLY A 88 12.92 -57.23 31.33
C GLY A 88 13.43 -58.69 31.28
N GLU A 89 13.04 -59.46 30.26
CA GLU A 89 13.57 -60.80 29.97
C GLU A 89 14.76 -60.81 28.99
N GLN A 90 15.16 -59.66 28.45
CA GLN A 90 16.24 -59.50 27.46
C GLN A 90 17.18 -58.32 27.80
N GLU A 91 17.57 -58.19 29.07
CA GLU A 91 18.69 -57.33 29.48
C GLU A 91 20.03 -58.02 29.19
N GLY A 92 20.42 -58.02 27.92
CA GLY A 92 21.74 -58.47 27.47
C GLY A 92 22.13 -57.77 26.19
N ALA A 93 22.99 -56.75 26.31
CA ALA A 93 23.67 -56.03 25.23
C ALA A 93 22.80 -55.09 24.36
N ARG A 94 22.56 -53.86 24.86
CA ARG A 94 22.28 -52.71 23.99
C ARG A 94 23.62 -52.07 23.60
N PHE A 95 23.84 -51.92 22.30
CA PHE A 95 25.15 -51.73 21.69
C PHE A 95 25.75 -50.33 21.95
N ARG A 96 26.85 -50.32 22.73
CA ARG A 96 27.71 -49.18 23.15
C ARG A 96 28.31 -48.30 22.04
N TRP A 97 28.09 -48.62 20.76
CA TRP A 97 28.68 -47.88 19.63
C TRP A 97 27.77 -46.76 19.08
N LEU A 98 26.52 -46.66 19.56
CA LEU A 98 25.56 -45.66 19.09
C LEU A 98 25.57 -44.36 19.91
N GLU A 99 26.19 -44.33 21.10
CA GLU A 99 26.25 -43.15 21.96
C GLU A 99 27.24 -42.06 21.48
N ASP A 100 28.16 -42.37 20.57
CA ASP A 100 29.38 -41.54 20.37
C ASP A 100 29.33 -40.54 19.20
N THR A 101 28.21 -40.44 18.46
CA THR A 101 28.17 -39.67 17.19
C THR A 101 27.25 -38.45 17.15
N ALA A 102 26.51 -38.14 18.22
CA ALA A 102 25.46 -37.12 18.19
C ALA A 102 25.89 -35.69 18.60
N ASP A 103 27.12 -35.49 19.09
CA ASP A 103 27.44 -34.32 19.93
C ASP A 103 28.28 -33.20 19.27
N ARG A 104 28.53 -33.23 17.95
CA ARG A 104 29.46 -32.28 17.31
C ARG A 104 28.98 -31.60 16.03
N THR A 105 27.76 -31.08 15.99
CA THR A 105 27.37 -30.16 14.88
C THR A 105 26.32 -29.12 15.28
N TYR A 106 26.50 -28.40 16.39
CA TYR A 106 25.49 -27.41 16.85
C TYR A 106 25.67 -25.98 16.31
N VAL A 107 26.75 -25.65 15.61
CA VAL A 107 27.03 -24.27 15.15
C VAL A 107 26.64 -24.03 13.69
N PHE A 108 26.58 -25.07 12.84
CA PHE A 108 26.15 -24.93 11.45
C PHE A 108 24.63 -24.98 11.26
N VAL A 109 23.90 -25.56 12.23
CA VAL A 109 22.45 -25.73 12.17
C VAL A 109 21.69 -24.41 12.15
N PRO A 110 22.01 -23.39 12.98
CA PRO A 110 21.25 -22.13 12.96
C PRO A 110 21.39 -21.36 11.64
N VAL A 111 22.61 -21.30 11.08
CA VAL A 111 22.88 -20.59 9.81
C VAL A 111 22.23 -21.30 8.62
N LEU A 112 22.32 -22.64 8.57
CA LEU A 112 21.62 -23.44 7.56
C LEU A 112 20.10 -23.37 7.72
N MET A 113 19.60 -23.26 8.96
CA MET A 113 18.16 -23.12 9.22
C MET A 113 17.63 -21.76 8.77
N VAL A 114 18.35 -20.67 9.03
CA VAL A 114 18.00 -19.32 8.54
C VAL A 114 18.03 -19.28 7.01
N THR A 115 19.08 -19.84 6.40
CA THR A 115 19.23 -19.89 4.94
C THR A 115 18.15 -20.78 4.30
N GLY A 116 17.84 -21.92 4.94
CA GLY A 116 16.77 -22.82 4.52
C GLY A 116 15.38 -22.21 4.61
N VAL A 117 15.11 -21.38 5.62
CA VAL A 117 13.85 -20.62 5.74
C VAL A 117 13.73 -19.57 4.64
N LEU A 118 14.82 -18.85 4.33
CA LEU A 118 14.86 -17.87 3.24
C LEU A 118 14.63 -18.52 1.88
N LEU A 119 15.33 -19.63 1.60
CA LEU A 119 15.15 -20.40 0.36
C LEU A 119 13.76 -21.04 0.27
N SER A 120 13.20 -21.53 1.37
CA SER A 120 11.84 -22.08 1.41
C SER A 120 10.77 -20.99 1.21
N GLY A 121 11.01 -19.78 1.72
CA GLY A 121 10.15 -18.62 1.48
C GLY A 121 10.16 -18.21 0.00
N LEU A 122 11.34 -18.17 -0.61
CA LEU A 122 11.50 -17.85 -2.02
C LEU A 122 10.86 -18.94 -2.91
N ALA A 123 11.08 -20.21 -2.58
CA ALA A 123 10.44 -21.34 -3.23
C ALA A 123 8.91 -21.30 -3.11
N TRP A 124 8.38 -20.90 -1.94
CA TRP A 124 6.94 -20.73 -1.74
C TRP A 124 6.36 -19.63 -2.64
N VAL A 125 7.06 -18.50 -2.78
CA VAL A 125 6.65 -17.40 -3.68
C VAL A 125 6.63 -17.90 -5.13
N VAL A 126 7.70 -18.54 -5.60
CA VAL A 126 7.78 -19.10 -6.95
C VAL A 126 6.69 -20.14 -7.17
N GLN A 127 6.48 -21.05 -6.22
CA GLN A 127 5.40 -22.05 -6.29
C GLN A 127 4.02 -21.38 -6.31
N ARG A 128 3.82 -20.28 -5.59
CA ARG A 128 2.54 -19.56 -5.58
C ARG A 128 2.26 -18.92 -6.94
N VAL A 129 3.28 -18.35 -7.57
CA VAL A 129 3.23 -17.78 -8.92
C VAL A 129 3.01 -18.89 -9.95
N ALA A 130 3.79 -19.96 -9.91
CA ALA A 130 3.67 -21.12 -10.80
C ALA A 130 2.32 -21.83 -10.64
N ALA A 131 1.80 -21.98 -9.43
CA ALA A 131 0.49 -22.58 -9.19
C ALA A 131 -0.68 -21.65 -9.56
N ALA A 132 -0.44 -20.35 -9.70
CA ALA A 132 -1.42 -19.43 -10.25
C ALA A 132 -1.44 -19.50 -11.79
N THR A 133 -0.30 -19.70 -12.44
CA THR A 133 -0.16 -19.75 -13.90
C THR A 133 -0.35 -21.15 -14.51
N GLY A 134 0.04 -22.24 -13.81
CA GLY A 134 0.06 -23.61 -14.34
C GLY A 134 -1.20 -24.48 -14.08
N ARG A 135 -2.02 -24.14 -13.08
CA ARG A 135 -3.26 -24.88 -12.74
C ARG A 135 -4.30 -25.06 -13.86
N PRO A 136 -4.43 -24.21 -14.89
CA PRO A 136 -5.37 -24.49 -15.98
C PRO A 136 -4.88 -25.59 -16.95
N ALA A 137 -3.56 -25.83 -17.05
CA ALA A 137 -2.99 -26.80 -18.00
C ALA A 137 -3.08 -28.25 -17.50
N GLU A 138 -2.77 -28.52 -16.22
CA GLU A 138 -2.80 -29.87 -15.63
C GLU A 138 -4.21 -30.49 -15.63
N ARG A 139 -5.25 -29.66 -15.46
CA ARG A 139 -6.65 -30.13 -15.48
C ARG A 139 -7.12 -30.57 -16.87
N ARG A 140 -6.52 -30.04 -17.95
CA ARG A 140 -6.82 -30.47 -19.32
C ARG A 140 -6.15 -31.81 -19.65
N LEU A 141 -4.99 -32.09 -19.06
CA LEU A 141 -4.23 -33.32 -19.25
C LEU A 141 -4.77 -34.47 -18.40
N ALA A 142 -5.08 -34.24 -17.12
CA ALA A 142 -5.66 -35.25 -16.24
C ALA A 142 -7.06 -35.72 -16.73
N GLY A 143 -7.85 -34.82 -17.32
CA GLY A 143 -9.13 -35.19 -17.94
C GLY A 143 -8.99 -36.03 -19.22
N ARG A 144 -7.87 -35.91 -19.94
CA ARG A 144 -7.57 -36.73 -21.13
C ARG A 144 -6.94 -38.08 -20.76
N LEU A 145 -6.18 -38.14 -19.65
CA LEU A 145 -5.54 -39.37 -19.17
C LEU A 145 -6.45 -40.22 -18.28
N ALA A 146 -7.53 -39.66 -17.71
CA ALA A 146 -8.54 -40.42 -16.97
C ALA A 146 -9.27 -41.47 -17.82
N VAL A 147 -9.26 -41.33 -19.15
CA VAL A 147 -9.80 -42.32 -20.09
C VAL A 147 -8.85 -43.51 -20.29
N LEU A 148 -7.60 -43.39 -19.85
CA LEU A 148 -6.55 -44.42 -19.94
C LEU A 148 -6.18 -45.02 -18.56
N GLY A 149 -6.91 -44.68 -17.49
CA GLY A 149 -6.69 -45.26 -16.17
C GLY A 149 -7.12 -46.73 -16.14
N ALA A 150 -6.20 -47.62 -15.71
CA ALA A 150 -6.43 -49.05 -15.65
C ALA A 150 -7.58 -49.41 -14.70
N PRO A 151 -8.46 -50.38 -15.04
CA PRO A 151 -9.48 -50.87 -14.13
C PRO A 151 -8.83 -51.60 -12.96
N GLU A 152 -9.16 -51.19 -11.72
CA GLU A 152 -8.72 -51.88 -10.50
C GLU A 152 -9.36 -53.27 -10.45
N GLN A 153 -8.55 -54.30 -10.65
CA GLN A 153 -8.97 -55.69 -10.46
C GLN A 153 -8.86 -56.04 -8.98
N GLY A 154 -10.02 -56.05 -8.31
CA GLY A 154 -10.36 -57.05 -7.30
C GLY A 154 -9.82 -56.88 -5.89
N VAL A 155 -10.58 -56.19 -5.03
CA VAL A 155 -10.82 -56.63 -3.63
C VAL A 155 -12.28 -56.36 -3.28
N VAL A 156 -13.04 -57.43 -3.06
CA VAL A 156 -14.38 -57.42 -2.49
C VAL A 156 -14.23 -57.30 -0.97
N LEU A 157 -14.84 -56.30 -0.35
CA LEU A 157 -15.30 -56.32 1.06
C LEU A 157 -16.11 -55.05 1.37
N GLY A 158 -17.40 -55.25 1.66
CA GLY A 158 -18.19 -54.49 2.62
C GLY A 158 -18.46 -53.00 2.35
N GLU A 159 -19.73 -52.67 2.13
CA GLU A 159 -20.41 -51.51 2.74
C GLU A 159 -19.53 -50.26 2.97
N LEU A 160 -19.12 -49.57 1.91
CA LEU A 160 -18.62 -48.20 2.07
C LEU A 160 -19.81 -47.25 2.16
N GLU A 161 -20.09 -46.89 3.41
CA GLU A 161 -20.83 -45.70 3.85
C GLU A 161 -20.91 -44.58 2.82
N ASP A 162 -22.15 -44.15 2.64
CA ASP A 162 -22.62 -42.98 1.91
C ASP A 162 -21.88 -41.71 2.38
N ARG A 163 -20.67 -41.49 1.84
CA ARG A 163 -19.91 -40.26 2.05
C ARG A 163 -20.59 -39.15 1.24
N PRO A 164 -21.06 -38.06 1.87
CA PRO A 164 -21.65 -36.97 1.12
C PRO A 164 -20.60 -36.43 0.13
N ALA A 165 -20.96 -36.44 -1.15
CA ALA A 165 -20.13 -35.94 -2.24
C ALA A 165 -19.57 -34.56 -1.87
N LEU A 166 -18.25 -34.48 -1.69
CA LEU A 166 -17.53 -33.25 -1.38
C LEU A 166 -17.96 -32.18 -2.39
N ALA A 167 -18.61 -31.15 -1.86
CA ALA A 167 -19.18 -30.04 -2.62
C ALA A 167 -18.23 -29.61 -3.74
N ARG A 168 -18.72 -29.77 -4.98
CA ARG A 168 -18.10 -29.29 -6.22
C ARG A 168 -17.77 -27.81 -6.04
N ARG A 169 -16.58 -27.49 -5.54
CA ARG A 169 -16.19 -26.11 -5.22
C ARG A 169 -16.09 -25.37 -6.54
N THR A 170 -17.16 -24.65 -6.84
CA THR A 170 -17.51 -24.10 -8.15
C THR A 170 -16.33 -23.36 -8.76
N LYS A 171 -15.92 -23.78 -9.97
CA LYS A 171 -14.96 -23.11 -10.86
C LYS A 171 -15.17 -21.58 -10.93
N GLY A 172 -16.41 -21.12 -10.71
CA GLY A 172 -16.78 -19.71 -10.63
C GLY A 172 -16.08 -18.90 -9.52
N ARG A 173 -15.68 -19.49 -8.39
CA ARG A 173 -14.98 -18.73 -7.31
C ARG A 173 -13.55 -18.36 -7.68
N VAL A 174 -12.82 -19.28 -8.31
CA VAL A 174 -11.41 -19.06 -8.72
C VAL A 174 -11.35 -18.14 -9.94
N ALA A 175 -12.28 -18.31 -10.89
CA ALA A 175 -12.42 -17.40 -12.03
C ALA A 175 -12.81 -15.99 -11.57
N ARG A 176 -13.77 -15.85 -10.65
CA ARG A 176 -14.12 -14.55 -10.06
C ARG A 176 -12.95 -13.89 -9.35
N THR A 177 -12.13 -14.63 -8.58
CA THR A 177 -10.97 -14.02 -7.91
C THR A 177 -9.88 -13.57 -8.88
N ALA A 178 -9.68 -14.30 -9.99
CA ALA A 178 -8.72 -13.90 -11.02
C ALA A 178 -9.21 -12.66 -11.79
N VAL A 179 -10.49 -12.64 -12.17
CA VAL A 179 -11.10 -11.49 -12.84
C VAL A 179 -11.07 -10.25 -11.93
N VAL A 180 -11.41 -10.39 -10.65
CA VAL A 180 -11.32 -9.27 -9.68
C VAL A 180 -9.88 -8.79 -9.52
N GLY A 181 -8.90 -9.69 -9.51
CA GLY A 181 -7.49 -9.32 -9.47
C GLY A 181 -7.03 -8.54 -10.70
N VAL A 182 -7.40 -9.01 -11.91
CA VAL A 182 -7.05 -8.34 -13.17
C VAL A 182 -7.75 -7.01 -13.32
N VAL A 183 -9.04 -6.94 -13.03
CA VAL A 183 -9.83 -5.68 -13.07
C VAL A 183 -9.30 -4.71 -12.01
N GLY A 184 -8.99 -5.19 -10.81
CA GLY A 184 -8.39 -4.37 -9.76
C GLY A 184 -7.02 -3.81 -10.16
N ALA A 185 -6.16 -4.62 -10.77
CA ALA A 185 -4.86 -4.18 -11.27
C ALA A 185 -4.97 -3.19 -12.44
N ALA A 186 -5.92 -3.42 -13.36
CA ALA A 186 -6.19 -2.50 -14.46
C ALA A 186 -6.75 -1.16 -13.98
N LEU A 187 -7.66 -1.17 -13.01
CA LEU A 187 -8.17 0.05 -12.37
C LEU A 187 -7.08 0.80 -11.62
N LEU A 188 -6.21 0.10 -10.89
CA LEU A 188 -5.04 0.71 -10.23
C LEU A 188 -4.08 1.32 -11.25
N ALA A 189 -3.78 0.62 -12.35
CA ALA A 189 -2.92 1.15 -13.40
C ALA A 189 -3.54 2.39 -14.07
N ALA A 190 -4.84 2.35 -14.40
CA ALA A 190 -5.56 3.49 -14.94
C ALA A 190 -5.61 4.68 -13.96
N LEU A 191 -5.79 4.41 -12.67
CA LEU A 191 -5.73 5.40 -11.60
C LEU A 191 -4.34 6.05 -11.55
N VAL A 192 -3.26 5.26 -11.55
CA VAL A 192 -1.87 5.75 -11.53
C VAL A 192 -1.54 6.57 -12.77
N VAL A 193 -1.93 6.11 -13.96
CA VAL A 193 -1.70 6.83 -15.22
C VAL A 193 -2.52 8.12 -15.26
N GLY A 194 -3.78 8.10 -14.85
CA GLY A 194 -4.61 9.30 -14.77
C GLY A 194 -4.07 10.30 -13.74
N LEU A 195 -3.60 9.84 -12.58
CA LEU A 195 -2.90 10.69 -11.61
C LEU A 195 -1.61 11.24 -12.17
N ALA A 196 -0.81 10.45 -12.89
CA ALA A 196 0.40 10.92 -13.54
C ALA A 196 0.10 12.02 -14.56
N ASP A 197 -0.94 11.86 -15.39
CA ASP A 197 -1.31 12.86 -16.40
C ASP A 197 -1.82 14.16 -15.75
N LEU A 198 -2.46 14.06 -14.58
CA LEU A 198 -2.91 15.21 -13.79
C LEU A 198 -1.80 15.86 -12.94
N THR A 199 -0.68 15.18 -12.71
CA THR A 199 0.39 15.66 -11.81
C THR A 199 1.71 15.94 -12.52
N GLN A 200 1.90 15.47 -13.75
CA GLN A 200 3.08 15.75 -14.54
C GLN A 200 2.99 17.15 -15.15
N THR A 201 3.97 17.98 -14.80
CA THR A 201 4.23 19.27 -15.41
C THR A 201 4.76 19.05 -16.83
N ARG A 202 3.93 19.23 -17.85
CA ARG A 202 4.36 19.25 -19.25
C ARG A 202 4.57 20.70 -19.68
N GLU A 203 5.63 20.97 -20.44
CA GLU A 203 5.83 22.28 -21.05
C GLU A 203 4.64 22.61 -21.95
N GLN A 204 3.82 23.57 -21.54
CA GLN A 204 2.74 24.12 -22.36
C GLN A 204 3.29 25.27 -23.20
N SER A 205 2.78 25.39 -24.42
CA SER A 205 3.08 26.50 -25.31
C SER A 205 2.76 27.83 -24.63
N ALA A 206 3.68 28.79 -24.74
CA ALA A 206 3.56 30.12 -24.17
C ALA A 206 2.21 30.75 -24.54
N SER A 207 1.58 31.42 -23.57
CA SER A 207 0.40 32.25 -23.82
C SER A 207 0.76 33.35 -24.83
N GLY A 208 -0.18 33.70 -25.72
CA GLY A 208 0.01 34.80 -26.67
C GLY A 208 0.02 36.20 -26.04
N SER A 209 -0.35 36.29 -24.75
CA SER A 209 -0.38 37.55 -24.00
C SER A 209 0.99 37.92 -23.42
N GLU A 210 1.24 39.21 -23.17
CA GLU A 210 2.54 39.68 -22.69
C GLU A 210 2.72 39.48 -21.17
N ALA A 211 1.66 39.68 -20.40
CA ALA A 211 1.70 39.63 -18.94
C ALA A 211 0.43 39.03 -18.32
N THR A 212 0.56 38.46 -17.12
CA THR A 212 -0.57 38.04 -16.30
C THR A 212 -0.61 38.89 -15.03
N SER A 213 -1.77 39.49 -14.77
CA SER A 213 -2.06 40.27 -13.56
C SER A 213 -2.75 39.41 -12.50
N VAL A 214 -2.40 39.62 -11.23
CA VAL A 214 -2.93 38.88 -10.09
C VAL A 214 -3.32 39.86 -8.99
N LEU A 215 -4.55 39.77 -8.49
CA LEU A 215 -5.04 40.56 -7.37
C LEU A 215 -5.20 39.67 -6.14
N VAL A 216 -4.57 40.07 -5.03
CA VAL A 216 -4.50 39.26 -3.82
C VAL A 216 -4.84 40.11 -2.59
N GLN A 217 -5.67 39.55 -1.71
CA GLN A 217 -5.96 40.13 -0.40
C GLN A 217 -5.20 39.37 0.67
N VAL A 218 -4.56 40.08 1.60
CA VAL A 218 -3.87 39.48 2.74
C VAL A 218 -4.80 39.50 3.96
N ASP A 219 -5.23 38.32 4.40
CA ASP A 219 -5.95 38.13 5.66
C ASP A 219 -4.96 37.70 6.74
N VAL A 220 -5.09 38.24 7.95
CA VAL A 220 -4.15 38.00 9.06
C VAL A 220 -4.91 37.54 10.28
N ARG A 221 -4.52 36.37 10.83
CA ARG A 221 -5.10 35.86 12.08
C ARG A 221 -4.32 36.34 13.31
N GLY A 222 -5.02 37.10 14.15
CA GLY A 222 -4.51 37.63 15.43
C GLY A 222 -4.30 39.14 15.33
N GLY A 223 -4.80 39.87 16.33
CA GLY A 223 -4.93 41.33 16.29
C GLY A 223 -3.63 42.10 16.01
N ASP A 224 -3.81 43.22 15.30
CA ASP A 224 -2.88 44.32 15.03
C ASP A 224 -1.52 43.95 14.43
N MET A 225 -1.54 43.40 13.21
CA MET A 225 -0.38 43.50 12.32
C MET A 225 -0.36 44.88 11.66
N THR A 226 0.76 45.58 11.75
CA THR A 226 0.95 46.87 11.07
C THR A 226 0.93 46.69 9.56
N ALA A 227 0.53 47.73 8.83
CA ALA A 227 0.53 47.72 7.35
C ALA A 227 1.91 47.34 6.77
N GLU A 228 3.00 47.78 7.40
CA GLU A 228 4.36 47.41 7.01
C GLU A 228 4.63 45.91 7.12
N ARG A 229 4.18 45.26 8.20
CA ARG A 229 4.34 43.80 8.37
C ARG A 229 3.47 43.01 7.40
N GLN A 230 2.27 43.50 7.11
CA GLN A 230 1.39 42.90 6.12
C GLN A 230 2.01 42.96 4.73
N ALA A 231 2.60 44.10 4.36
CA ALA A 231 3.33 44.27 3.11
C ALA A 231 4.56 43.35 3.04
N LEU A 232 5.35 43.25 4.11
CA LEU A 232 6.50 42.36 4.17
C LEU A 232 6.09 40.88 4.01
N ALA A 233 5.03 40.45 4.69
CA ALA A 233 4.51 39.09 4.58
C ALA A 233 3.99 38.80 3.16
N ALA A 234 3.27 39.75 2.56
CA ALA A 234 2.81 39.64 1.17
C ALA A 234 3.98 39.50 0.20
N GLN A 235 5.02 40.34 0.35
CA GLN A 235 6.22 40.31 -0.47
C GLN A 235 6.95 38.96 -0.35
N GLN A 236 7.12 38.45 0.87
CA GLN A 236 7.81 37.17 1.09
C GLN A 236 7.06 35.99 0.50
N VAL A 237 5.73 35.95 0.64
CA VAL A 237 4.90 34.90 0.01
C VAL A 237 4.94 35.02 -1.51
N TRP A 238 4.88 36.23 -2.05
CA TRP A 238 4.97 36.48 -3.49
C TRP A 238 6.31 36.02 -4.08
N GLU A 239 7.43 36.42 -3.48
CA GLU A 239 8.77 36.03 -3.92
C GLU A 239 8.96 34.50 -3.87
N ARG A 240 8.38 33.82 -2.88
CA ARG A 240 8.41 32.36 -2.80
C ARG A 240 7.52 31.69 -3.85
N CYS A 241 6.34 32.26 -4.10
CA CYS A 241 5.35 31.66 -5.00
C CYS A 241 5.60 31.95 -6.48
N ARG A 242 6.25 33.06 -6.83
CA ARG A 242 6.60 33.34 -8.24
C ARG A 242 7.56 32.29 -8.81
N ASP A 243 8.44 31.74 -7.98
CA ASP A 243 9.41 30.71 -8.39
C ASP A 243 8.75 29.32 -8.51
N SER A 244 7.45 29.22 -8.22
CA SER A 244 6.70 27.97 -8.34
C SER A 244 6.20 27.68 -9.76
N THR A 245 6.40 28.59 -10.71
CA THR A 245 6.00 28.42 -12.12
C THR A 245 7.02 27.60 -12.91
N SER A 246 6.61 27.01 -14.03
CA SER A 246 7.51 26.23 -14.89
C SER A 246 8.51 27.09 -15.68
N VAL A 247 8.12 28.33 -15.98
CA VAL A 247 8.92 29.30 -16.73
C VAL A 247 9.56 30.31 -15.78
N PRO A 248 10.86 30.64 -15.96
CA PRO A 248 11.50 31.71 -15.21
C PRO A 248 10.87 33.06 -15.57
N LEU A 249 10.45 33.79 -14.55
CA LEU A 249 9.80 35.08 -14.70
C LEU A 249 10.86 36.18 -14.71
N ASN A 250 10.93 36.93 -15.80
CA ASN A 250 11.91 38.01 -15.94
C ASN A 250 11.48 39.26 -15.16
N HIS A 251 10.17 39.48 -15.04
CA HIS A 251 9.60 40.57 -14.25
C HIS A 251 8.40 40.05 -13.47
N ALA A 252 8.46 40.16 -12.15
CA ALA A 252 7.39 39.72 -11.25
C ALA A 252 7.29 40.70 -10.08
N THR A 253 6.59 41.82 -10.29
CA THR A 253 6.46 42.88 -9.30
C THR A 253 5.19 42.69 -8.48
N LEU A 254 5.21 43.17 -7.23
CA LEU A 254 4.05 43.25 -6.34
C LEU A 254 3.93 44.69 -5.83
N GLY A 255 2.77 45.31 -6.05
CA GLY A 255 2.43 46.64 -5.55
C GLY A 255 1.30 46.57 -4.52
N SER A 256 1.30 47.46 -3.54
CA SER A 256 0.17 47.61 -2.61
C SER A 256 -0.89 48.54 -3.21
N LEU A 257 -2.16 48.15 -3.09
CA LEU A 257 -3.32 48.95 -3.50
C LEU A 257 -3.98 49.65 -2.31
N GLY A 258 -3.48 49.45 -1.09
CA GLY A 258 -4.15 49.86 0.15
C GLY A 258 -5.11 48.79 0.67
N ASP A 259 -5.62 48.98 1.89
CA ASP A 259 -6.63 48.11 2.54
C ASP A 259 -6.28 46.61 2.57
N GLY A 260 -4.99 46.28 2.65
CA GLY A 260 -4.52 44.89 2.65
C GLY A 260 -4.61 44.18 1.29
N MET A 261 -4.85 44.93 0.22
CA MET A 261 -4.89 44.45 -1.16
C MET A 261 -3.55 44.71 -1.85
N PHE A 262 -3.13 43.75 -2.67
CA PHE A 262 -1.89 43.79 -3.44
C PHE A 262 -2.15 43.33 -4.87
N ALA A 263 -1.52 44.00 -5.84
CA ALA A 263 -1.56 43.61 -7.24
C ALA A 263 -0.17 43.18 -7.69
N GLY A 264 -0.08 41.96 -8.21
CA GLY A 264 1.13 41.40 -8.81
C GLY A 264 1.02 41.39 -10.33
N VAL A 265 2.12 41.66 -11.02
CA VAL A 265 2.21 41.51 -12.48
C VAL A 265 3.39 40.61 -12.81
N VAL A 266 3.14 39.59 -13.63
CA VAL A 266 4.11 38.57 -14.00
C VAL A 266 4.34 38.57 -15.51
N ARG A 267 5.61 38.57 -15.93
CA ARG A 267 6.05 38.45 -17.32
C ARG A 267 7.10 37.34 -17.47
N PRO A 268 6.98 36.45 -18.47
CA PRO A 268 5.93 36.40 -19.52
C PRO A 268 4.55 35.97 -18.97
N ALA A 269 3.49 36.12 -19.77
CA ALA A 269 2.16 35.64 -19.38
C ALA A 269 2.17 34.14 -19.08
N LEU A 270 1.48 33.78 -18.01
CA LEU A 270 1.44 32.42 -17.50
C LEU A 270 0.49 31.58 -18.33
N ALA A 271 0.90 30.35 -18.66
CA ALA A 271 -0.02 29.34 -19.16
C ALA A 271 -1.06 28.96 -18.09
N GLU A 272 -2.20 28.41 -18.49
CA GLU A 272 -3.30 28.07 -17.58
C GLU A 272 -2.84 27.17 -16.42
N HIS A 273 -1.95 26.22 -16.69
CA HIS A 273 -1.39 25.36 -15.65
C HIS A 273 -0.53 26.14 -14.64
N ASP A 274 0.31 27.08 -15.11
CA ASP A 274 1.13 27.90 -14.21
C ASP A 274 0.30 28.91 -13.41
N ARG A 275 -0.83 29.39 -13.95
CA ARG A 275 -1.83 30.18 -13.19
C ARG A 275 -2.41 29.38 -12.04
N MET A 276 -2.78 28.13 -12.31
CA MET A 276 -3.29 27.22 -11.29
C MET A 276 -2.23 26.98 -10.19
N ARG A 277 -0.97 26.78 -10.56
CA ARG A 277 0.15 26.59 -9.62
C ARG A 277 0.41 27.83 -8.77
N LEU A 278 0.48 29.00 -9.39
CA LEU A 278 0.69 30.27 -8.68
C LEU A 278 -0.46 30.54 -7.72
N ARG A 279 -1.71 30.37 -8.18
CA ARG A 279 -2.91 30.51 -7.35
C ARG A 279 -2.90 29.55 -6.16
N GLY A 280 -2.60 28.27 -6.41
CA GLY A 280 -2.50 27.26 -5.36
C GLY A 280 -1.42 27.57 -4.34
N CYS A 281 -0.26 28.05 -4.78
CA CYS A 281 0.80 28.50 -3.89
C CYS A 281 0.36 29.69 -3.03
N LEU A 282 -0.25 30.71 -3.63
CA LEU A 282 -0.71 31.90 -2.91
C LEU A 282 -1.82 31.57 -1.89
N GLU A 283 -2.77 30.72 -2.25
CA GLU A 283 -3.86 30.30 -1.35
C GLU A 283 -3.41 29.32 -0.25
N ASP A 284 -2.28 28.63 -0.40
CA ASP A 284 -1.84 27.59 0.56
C ASP A 284 -0.60 28.02 1.37
N ALA A 285 0.18 28.99 0.89
CA ALA A 285 1.31 29.54 1.61
C ALA A 285 0.84 30.36 2.82
N ALA A 286 1.01 29.79 4.00
CA ALA A 286 0.85 30.50 5.26
C ALA A 286 2.24 30.93 5.77
N LEU A 287 2.44 32.23 5.93
CA LEU A 287 3.66 32.78 6.53
C LEU A 287 3.24 33.73 7.67
N ASP A 288 3.75 33.49 8.88
CA ASP A 288 3.49 34.32 10.07
C ASP A 288 2.01 34.67 10.34
N ARG A 289 1.11 33.68 10.15
CA ARG A 289 -0.36 33.82 10.31
C ARG A 289 -1.05 34.72 9.27
N ALA A 290 -0.33 35.17 8.25
CA ALA A 290 -0.89 35.79 7.06
C ALA A 290 -1.29 34.71 6.05
N HIS A 291 -2.48 34.85 5.47
CA HIS A 291 -3.03 34.04 4.42
C HIS A 291 -3.39 34.94 3.24
N LEU A 292 -3.01 34.53 2.03
CA LEU A 292 -3.29 35.30 0.83
C LEU A 292 -4.49 34.69 0.12
N THR A 293 -5.47 35.51 -0.22
CA THR A 293 -6.67 35.10 -0.96
C THR A 293 -6.65 35.75 -2.33
N VAL A 294 -6.60 34.94 -3.39
CA VAL A 294 -6.58 35.44 -4.76
C VAL A 294 -8.00 35.86 -5.17
N MET A 295 -8.17 37.17 -5.34
CA MET A 295 -9.44 37.79 -5.74
C MET A 295 -9.68 37.69 -7.23
N GLY A 296 -8.62 37.78 -8.04
CA GLY A 296 -8.71 37.69 -9.49
C GLY A 296 -7.34 37.45 -10.13
N MET A 297 -7.34 36.80 -11.28
CA MET A 297 -6.16 36.61 -12.12
C MET A 297 -6.61 36.70 -13.58
N GLY A 298 -5.90 37.48 -14.39
CA GLY A 298 -6.27 37.71 -15.78
C GLY A 298 -5.07 38.13 -16.61
N ASP A 299 -5.14 37.86 -17.91
CA ASP A 299 -4.13 38.33 -18.84
C ASP A 299 -4.32 39.80 -19.11
N THR A 300 -3.20 40.47 -19.22
CA THR A 300 -3.11 41.82 -19.77
C THR A 300 -2.32 41.66 -21.06
N ASP A 301 -3.01 41.84 -22.18
CA ASP A 301 -2.35 42.09 -23.44
C ASP A 301 -1.64 43.44 -23.34
N ALA A 302 -0.57 43.64 -24.11
CA ALA A 302 -0.17 45.00 -24.40
C ALA A 302 -1.35 45.65 -25.11
N ASP A 303 -1.96 46.65 -24.49
CA ASP A 303 -2.76 47.60 -25.25
C ASP A 303 -1.89 48.06 -26.44
N ASP A 304 -2.43 47.97 -27.64
CA ASP A 304 -1.99 48.75 -28.80
C ASP A 304 -2.00 50.23 -28.37
N ASP A 305 -0.88 50.76 -27.88
CA ASP A 305 -0.34 52.12 -28.09
C ASP A 305 0.81 52.48 -27.13
#